data_AF-A0A947CPU0-F1
#
_entry.id   AF-A0A947CPU0-F1
#
_cell.length_a   1.000
_cell.length_b   1.000
_cell.length_c   1.000
_cell.angle_alpha   90.00
_cell.angle_beta   90.00
_cell.angle_gamma   90.00
#
_symmetry.space_group_name_H-M   'P 1'
#
loop_
_entity.id
_entity.type
_entity.pdbx_description
1 polymer ?
#
loop_
_entity_poly.entity_id
_entity_poly.type
_entity_poly.pdbx_seq_one_letter_code
_entity_poly.pdbx_strand_id
1 'polypeptide(L)'
;LLAKRDKKVLTSAQAAFLPIRRGGKTRFWPVIFNYQSYAKNPAVLTILVTRQGTSMTIIDNSRDSGNGGRSWGQRLYFNHEGKRAPLIAERHKDVMAKGVTANGEAAGSLGDDANLMLLIQVPLKVKRQQRAYGMLADEAAGGAPAVAKSSTRRRGGSDVDRAVIGHGPTEGPYTELDGLTIERDSRFPVRVTVQFYQATSNGVVSRADVTRLAKKIDKVYKQADYVGSLVVPSGMRRPTMWSGASTAPAGLSWIDFPGLAERWGRYGWHLGWTSLRSAYDSAPRLYRKN
;
A
#
# COMPACT_ATOMS: atom_id res chain seq x y z
N LEU A 1 -4.67 21.16 -8.48
CA LEU A 1 -4.24 19.75 -8.33
C LEU A 1 -4.32 18.91 -9.62
N LEU A 2 -4.99 19.37 -10.69
CA LEU A 2 -5.05 18.63 -11.98
C LEU A 2 -4.10 19.23 -13.01
N ALA A 3 -3.47 18.38 -13.82
CA ALA A 3 -2.69 18.77 -14.99
C ALA A 3 -3.40 18.33 -16.29
N LYS A 4 -3.12 18.99 -17.43
CA LYS A 4 -3.73 18.66 -18.74
C LYS A 4 -3.61 17.17 -19.12
N ARG A 5 -2.55 16.49 -18.64
CA ARG A 5 -2.29 15.05 -18.87
C ARG A 5 -3.16 14.11 -18.05
N ASP A 6 -3.76 14.59 -16.95
CA ASP A 6 -4.52 13.77 -16.00
C ASP A 6 -5.90 13.35 -16.56
N LYS A 7 -6.14 13.53 -17.87
CA LYS A 7 -7.22 12.86 -18.62
C LYS A 7 -7.13 11.33 -18.58
N LYS A 8 -5.95 10.80 -18.26
CA LYS A 8 -5.64 9.37 -18.15
C LYS A 8 -4.76 9.12 -16.93
N VAL A 9 -4.96 7.99 -16.27
CA VAL A 9 -4.23 7.59 -15.06
C VAL A 9 -3.51 6.26 -15.28
N LEU A 10 -2.45 6.02 -14.52
CA LEU A 10 -1.76 4.73 -14.54
C LEU A 10 -2.44 3.77 -13.57
N THR A 11 -3.04 2.70 -14.08
CA THR A 11 -3.83 1.78 -13.27
C THR A 11 -3.08 0.48 -12.98
N SER A 12 -3.13 0.05 -11.73
CA SER A 12 -2.69 -1.27 -11.28
C SER A 12 -3.80 -1.96 -10.49
N ALA A 13 -3.79 -3.29 -10.41
CA ALA A 13 -4.77 -4.06 -9.65
C ALA A 13 -4.07 -5.08 -8.75
N GLN A 14 -4.57 -5.21 -7.52
CA GLN A 14 -3.98 -6.05 -6.48
C GLN A 14 -5.10 -6.70 -5.65
N ALA A 15 -4.77 -7.79 -4.94
CA ALA A 15 -5.68 -8.47 -4.03
C ALA A 15 -4.98 -8.80 -2.70
N ALA A 16 -5.71 -8.74 -1.60
CA ALA A 16 -5.23 -9.05 -0.25
C ALA A 16 -6.23 -9.96 0.47
N PHE A 17 -5.72 -10.89 1.28
CA PHE A 17 -6.53 -11.76 2.12
C PHE A 17 -6.45 -11.29 3.56
N LEU A 18 -7.60 -10.94 4.13
CA LEU A 18 -7.75 -10.52 5.50
C LEU A 18 -8.11 -11.71 6.40
N PRO A 19 -7.46 -11.84 7.57
CA PRO A 19 -7.81 -12.87 8.54
C PRO A 19 -9.08 -12.45 9.28
N ILE A 20 -10.24 -12.93 8.82
CA ILE A 20 -11.55 -12.59 9.39
C ILE A 20 -12.21 -13.88 9.87
N ARG A 21 -12.40 -13.98 11.19
CA ARG A 21 -13.12 -15.08 11.82
C ARG A 21 -14.58 -15.07 11.38
N ARG A 22 -15.21 -16.25 11.30
CA ARG A 22 -16.66 -16.37 11.04
C ARG A 22 -17.44 -15.64 12.13
N GLY A 23 -18.45 -14.86 11.72
CA GLY A 23 -19.24 -13.98 12.59
C GLY A 23 -18.51 -12.71 13.07
N GLY A 24 -17.21 -12.58 12.77
CA GLY A 24 -16.37 -11.50 13.26
C GLY A 24 -16.05 -10.42 12.24
N LYS A 25 -15.25 -9.45 12.66
CA LYS A 25 -14.66 -8.40 11.83
C LYS A 25 -13.18 -8.24 12.16
N THR A 26 -12.41 -7.69 11.23
CA THR A 26 -11.01 -7.33 11.48
C THR A 26 -10.77 -5.85 11.18
N ARG A 27 -9.82 -5.25 11.91
CA ARG A 27 -9.31 -3.90 11.62
C ARG A 27 -8.06 -4.00 10.75
N PHE A 28 -7.92 -3.11 9.78
CA PHE A 28 -6.73 -3.06 8.95
C PHE A 28 -6.44 -1.63 8.47
N TRP A 29 -5.23 -1.44 7.95
CA TRP A 29 -4.77 -0.18 7.38
C TRP A 29 -3.96 -0.45 6.12
N PRO A 30 -4.27 0.19 4.99
CA PRO A 30 -3.32 0.39 3.92
C PRO A 30 -2.17 1.23 4.48
N VAL A 31 -0.94 0.85 4.14
CA VAL A 31 0.27 1.55 4.60
C VAL A 31 1.03 2.02 3.38
N ILE A 32 1.37 3.31 3.35
CA ILE A 32 2.15 3.90 2.26
C ILE A 32 3.44 4.49 2.81
N PHE A 33 4.54 4.08 2.19
CA PHE A 33 5.84 4.72 2.35
C PHE A 33 6.24 5.32 1.01
N ASN A 34 6.79 6.52 1.03
CA ASN A 34 7.30 7.17 -0.16
C ASN A 34 8.72 7.69 0.07
N TYR A 35 9.68 7.16 -0.67
CA TYR A 35 11.12 7.44 -0.55
C TYR A 35 11.51 8.92 -0.73
N GLN A 36 10.67 9.70 -1.43
CA GLN A 36 10.91 11.12 -1.67
C GLN A 36 10.21 12.02 -0.64
N SER A 37 9.28 11.47 0.14
CA SER A 37 8.54 12.21 1.15
C SER A 37 9.29 12.22 2.47
N TYR A 38 9.24 13.34 3.18
CA TYR A 38 9.80 13.50 4.52
C TYR A 38 8.96 14.51 5.30
N ALA A 39 9.25 14.66 6.59
CA ALA A 39 8.48 15.53 7.48
C ALA A 39 8.22 16.92 6.87
N LYS A 40 6.94 17.32 6.81
CA LYS A 40 6.45 18.59 6.24
C LYS A 40 6.78 18.83 4.76
N ASN A 41 7.23 17.81 4.02
CA ASN A 41 7.48 17.89 2.59
C ASN A 41 7.01 16.61 1.86
N PRO A 42 5.70 16.46 1.68
CA PRO A 42 5.13 15.28 1.04
C PRO A 42 5.39 15.26 -0.47
N ALA A 43 5.84 14.12 -0.99
CA ALA A 43 5.99 13.90 -2.44
C ALA A 43 4.74 13.27 -3.07
N VAL A 44 3.78 12.84 -2.25
CA VAL A 44 2.55 12.21 -2.73
C VAL A 44 1.37 12.53 -1.83
N LEU A 45 0.24 12.85 -2.48
CA LEU A 45 -1.08 12.87 -1.89
C LEU A 45 -1.74 11.52 -2.17
N THR A 46 -2.31 10.90 -1.15
CA THR A 46 -3.11 9.69 -1.29
C THR A 46 -4.58 10.03 -1.15
N ILE A 47 -5.41 9.45 -2.02
CA ILE A 47 -6.87 9.52 -1.95
C ILE A 47 -7.37 8.08 -1.90
N LEU A 48 -7.91 7.71 -0.74
CA LEU A 48 -8.51 6.42 -0.46
C LEU A 48 -10.00 6.51 -0.76
N VAL A 49 -10.51 5.62 -1.63
CA VAL A 49 -11.93 5.58 -2.01
C VAL A 49 -12.51 4.23 -1.64
N THR A 50 -13.64 4.26 -0.95
CA THR A 50 -14.47 3.10 -0.62
C THR A 50 -15.92 3.42 -0.94
N ARG A 51 -16.84 2.45 -0.77
CA ARG A 51 -18.29 2.73 -0.86
C ARG A 51 -18.77 3.78 0.14
N GLN A 52 -18.09 3.89 1.27
CA GLN A 52 -18.47 4.77 2.37
C GLN A 52 -18.03 6.22 2.12
N GLY A 53 -17.20 6.46 1.10
CA GLY A 53 -16.70 7.78 0.75
C GLY A 53 -15.21 7.80 0.45
N THR A 54 -14.66 9.02 0.47
CA THR A 54 -13.29 9.31 0.07
C THR A 54 -12.52 9.94 1.22
N SER A 55 -11.23 9.64 1.33
CA SER A 55 -10.36 10.18 2.38
C SER A 55 -9.02 10.57 1.80
N MET A 56 -8.55 11.77 2.11
CA MET A 56 -7.37 12.37 1.50
C MET A 56 -6.27 12.56 2.53
N THR A 57 -5.05 12.08 2.26
CA THR A 57 -3.92 12.14 3.19
C THR A 57 -2.62 12.43 2.44
N ILE A 58 -1.88 13.46 2.86
CA ILE A 58 -0.49 13.62 2.41
C ILE A 58 0.43 12.60 3.07
N ILE A 59 1.43 12.11 2.34
CA ILE A 59 2.42 11.17 2.90
C ILE A 59 3.69 11.94 3.26
N ASP A 60 4.03 11.97 4.54
CA ASP A 60 5.29 12.54 5.05
C ASP A 60 6.16 11.52 5.81
N ASN A 61 5.71 10.26 5.88
CA ASN A 61 6.37 9.13 6.55
C ASN A 61 6.59 9.29 8.07
N SER A 62 6.08 10.35 8.68
CA SER A 62 6.31 10.71 10.09
C SER A 62 5.10 10.41 10.97
N ARG A 63 3.91 10.83 10.52
CA ARG A 63 2.65 10.64 11.24
C ARG A 63 2.09 9.25 11.01
N ASP A 64 1.22 8.82 11.92
CA ASP A 64 0.49 7.55 11.83
C ASP A 64 1.37 6.32 11.53
N SER A 65 2.65 6.39 11.90
CA SER A 65 3.57 5.26 11.75
C SER A 65 3.25 4.21 12.82
N GLY A 66 3.36 2.93 12.45
CA GLY A 66 2.93 1.85 13.35
C GLY A 66 3.68 1.85 14.69
N ASN A 67 2.99 1.44 15.76
CA ASN A 67 3.55 1.38 17.12
C ASN A 67 4.96 0.76 17.14
N GLY A 68 5.92 1.50 17.69
CA GLY A 68 7.28 1.02 17.97
C GLY A 68 8.24 1.02 16.79
N GLY A 69 8.04 1.86 15.76
CA GLY A 69 9.01 2.03 14.65
C GLY A 69 9.11 0.83 13.69
N ARG A 70 8.43 -0.29 14.00
CA ARG A 70 8.50 -1.58 13.29
C ARG A 70 7.82 -1.59 11.93
N SER A 71 6.91 -0.66 11.69
CA SER A 71 6.24 -0.51 10.40
C SER A 71 6.89 0.64 9.65
N TRP A 72 7.42 0.34 8.48
CA TRP A 72 7.83 1.35 7.52
C TRP A 72 6.57 1.92 6.85
N GLY A 73 6.41 3.24 6.88
CA GLY A 73 5.28 3.93 6.24
C GLY A 73 4.21 4.47 7.18
N GLN A 74 3.31 5.22 6.57
CA GLN A 74 2.20 5.93 7.17
C GLN A 74 0.91 5.14 6.94
N ARG A 75 0.16 4.87 8.02
CA ARG A 75 -1.15 4.21 7.94
C ARG A 75 -2.18 5.18 7.37
N LEU A 76 -3.03 4.67 6.47
CA LEU A 76 -4.16 5.42 5.96
C LEU A 76 -5.41 5.11 6.78
N TYR A 77 -6.14 6.16 7.13
CA TYR A 77 -7.43 6.09 7.82
C TYR A 77 -8.55 6.58 6.89
N PHE A 78 -9.77 6.16 7.20
CA PHE A 78 -10.97 6.76 6.65
C PHE A 78 -11.27 8.07 7.38
N ASN A 79 -11.62 9.12 6.64
CA ASN A 79 -12.10 10.39 7.17
C ASN A 79 -13.61 10.29 7.41
N HIS A 80 -14.00 10.16 8.66
CA HIS A 80 -15.39 10.24 9.07
C HIS A 80 -15.61 11.61 9.72
N GLU A 81 -16.06 12.57 8.91
CA GLU A 81 -16.44 13.93 9.36
C GLU A 81 -15.33 14.65 10.14
N GLY A 82 -14.10 14.62 9.60
CA GLY A 82 -12.93 15.25 10.23
C GLY A 82 -12.29 14.40 11.33
N LYS A 83 -12.81 13.19 11.59
CA LYS A 83 -12.23 12.24 12.55
C LYS A 83 -11.66 11.03 11.83
N ARG A 84 -10.48 10.56 12.26
CA ARG A 84 -9.87 9.37 11.68
C ARG A 84 -10.55 8.12 12.19
N ALA A 85 -10.91 7.23 11.28
CA ALA A 85 -11.45 5.91 11.59
C ALA A 85 -10.61 4.83 10.89
N PRO A 86 -10.27 3.72 11.56
CA PRO A 86 -9.62 2.59 10.93
C PRO A 86 -10.54 1.95 9.91
N LEU A 87 -10.00 1.27 8.90
CA LEU A 87 -10.82 0.41 8.07
C LEU A 87 -11.16 -0.88 8.83
N ILE A 88 -12.38 -1.36 8.60
CA ILE A 88 -12.82 -2.67 9.05
C ILE A 88 -13.27 -3.51 7.86
N ALA A 89 -13.24 -4.82 8.05
CA ALA A 89 -13.83 -5.74 7.12
C ALA A 89 -14.59 -6.87 7.81
N GLU A 90 -15.73 -7.22 7.24
CA GLU A 90 -16.56 -8.38 7.61
C GLU A 90 -16.59 -9.40 6.47
N ARG A 91 -16.95 -10.65 6.76
CA ARG A 91 -17.19 -11.64 5.69
C ARG A 91 -18.54 -11.34 5.07
N HIS A 92 -18.63 -11.36 3.75
CA HIS A 92 -19.87 -11.06 3.04
C HIS A 92 -21.00 -12.01 3.44
N LYS A 93 -20.73 -13.31 3.59
CA LYS A 93 -21.72 -14.29 4.07
C LYS A 93 -22.29 -13.92 5.44
N ASP A 94 -21.44 -13.42 6.34
CA ASP A 94 -21.86 -13.04 7.68
C ASP A 94 -22.73 -11.77 7.64
N VAL A 95 -22.41 -10.81 6.78
CA VAL A 95 -23.23 -9.61 6.55
C VAL A 95 -24.59 -9.98 5.95
N MET A 96 -24.61 -10.87 4.95
CA MET A 96 -25.86 -11.35 4.35
C MET A 96 -26.75 -12.06 5.36
N ALA A 97 -26.17 -12.87 6.25
CA ALA A 97 -26.90 -13.55 7.31
C ALA A 97 -27.45 -12.58 8.37
N LYS A 98 -26.69 -11.53 8.71
CA LYS A 98 -27.11 -10.49 9.67
C LYS A 98 -28.12 -9.50 9.05
N GLY A 99 -28.13 -9.34 7.74
CA GLY A 99 -28.94 -8.36 7.01
C GLY A 99 -28.40 -6.93 7.02
N VAL A 100 -27.29 -6.65 7.72
CA VAL A 100 -26.73 -5.30 7.89
C VAL A 100 -25.20 -5.32 8.06
N THR A 101 -24.51 -4.29 7.56
CA THR A 101 -23.06 -4.07 7.78
C THR A 101 -22.78 -3.51 9.17
N ALA A 102 -21.53 -3.57 9.62
CA ALA A 102 -21.08 -2.89 10.83
C ALA A 102 -21.26 -1.36 10.81
N ASN A 103 -21.46 -0.75 9.64
CA ASN A 103 -21.74 0.68 9.47
C ASN A 103 -23.23 0.98 9.24
N GLY A 104 -24.11 -0.01 9.37
CA GLY A 104 -25.57 0.17 9.31
C GLY A 104 -26.17 0.10 7.90
N GLU A 105 -25.40 -0.23 6.87
CA GLU A 105 -25.93 -0.41 5.51
C GLU A 105 -26.68 -1.74 5.39
N ALA A 106 -27.82 -1.74 4.71
CA ALA A 106 -28.56 -2.97 4.44
C ALA A 106 -27.72 -3.93 3.57
N ALA A 107 -27.71 -5.23 3.90
CA ALA A 107 -26.93 -6.21 3.15
C ALA A 107 -27.31 -6.26 1.65
N GLY A 108 -28.59 -5.98 1.33
CA GLY A 108 -29.09 -5.92 -0.03
C GLY A 108 -28.58 -4.73 -0.87
N SER A 109 -28.03 -3.67 -0.24
CA SER A 109 -27.42 -2.55 -0.96
C SER A 109 -25.97 -2.82 -1.37
N LEU A 110 -25.40 -3.95 -0.96
CA LEU A 110 -24.02 -4.29 -1.26
C LEU A 110 -23.85 -4.69 -2.73
N GLY A 111 -23.19 -3.82 -3.48
CA GLY A 111 -22.76 -4.09 -4.84
C GLY A 111 -21.63 -5.12 -4.94
N ASP A 112 -21.30 -5.47 -6.19
CA ASP A 112 -20.25 -6.45 -6.45
C ASP A 112 -18.85 -6.00 -6.02
N ASP A 113 -18.68 -4.70 -5.93
CA ASP A 113 -17.53 -3.95 -5.44
C ASP A 113 -17.47 -3.84 -3.90
N ALA A 114 -18.34 -4.59 -3.18
CA ALA A 114 -18.24 -5.08 -1.80
C ALA A 114 -16.89 -4.88 -1.08
N ASN A 115 -15.86 -5.29 -1.80
CA ASN A 115 -14.52 -5.52 -1.33
C ASN A 115 -13.44 -4.71 -2.05
N LEU A 116 -13.85 -3.71 -2.82
CA LEU A 116 -12.98 -2.87 -3.59
C LEU A 116 -12.64 -1.61 -2.80
N MET A 117 -11.36 -1.25 -2.83
CA MET A 117 -10.85 0.05 -2.41
C MET A 117 -9.98 0.59 -3.53
N LEU A 118 -10.16 1.87 -3.90
CA LEU A 118 -9.21 2.54 -4.77
C LEU A 118 -8.22 3.29 -3.90
N LEU A 119 -6.93 3.10 -4.21
CA LEU A 119 -5.87 3.94 -3.69
C LEU A 119 -5.30 4.76 -4.84
N ILE A 120 -5.62 6.04 -4.83
CA ILE A 120 -5.15 7.00 -5.83
C ILE A 120 -3.95 7.73 -5.24
N GLN A 121 -2.84 7.75 -5.96
CA GLN A 121 -1.62 8.46 -5.59
C GLN A 121 -1.38 9.59 -6.59
N VAL A 122 -1.45 10.83 -6.10
CA VAL A 122 -1.21 12.05 -6.87
C VAL A 122 0.19 12.56 -6.51
N PRO A 123 1.15 12.53 -7.46
CA PRO A 123 2.51 13.04 -7.21
C PRO A 123 2.51 14.54 -6.94
N LEU A 124 3.28 14.96 -5.94
CA LEU A 124 3.43 16.34 -5.50
C LEU A 124 4.87 16.83 -5.70
N LYS A 125 5.03 18.14 -5.91
CA LYS A 125 6.35 18.76 -5.99
C LYS A 125 6.98 18.80 -4.60
N VAL A 126 8.22 18.32 -4.53
CA VAL A 126 9.02 18.30 -3.30
C VAL A 126 9.92 19.53 -3.27
N LYS A 127 9.93 20.26 -2.16
CA LYS A 127 10.92 21.34 -1.95
C LYS A 127 12.33 20.75 -1.87
N ARG A 128 13.26 21.24 -2.67
CA ARG A 128 14.65 20.74 -2.69
C ARG A 128 15.37 21.26 -1.46
N GLN A 129 15.83 20.37 -0.58
CA GLN A 129 16.66 20.78 0.56
C GLN A 129 18.10 21.00 0.06
N GLN A 130 18.72 22.13 0.44
CA GLN A 130 20.17 22.29 0.32
C GLN A 130 20.83 21.34 1.34
N ARG A 131 21.78 20.53 0.86
CA ARG A 131 22.45 19.47 1.63
C ARG A 131 23.23 20.08 2.79
N ALA A 132 23.03 19.59 4.02
CA ALA A 132 24.03 19.70 5.09
C ALA A 132 24.81 18.37 5.12
N TYR A 133 26.08 18.41 4.72
CA TYR A 133 26.99 17.27 4.77
C TYR A 133 27.40 17.02 6.23
N GLY A 134 27.09 15.84 6.76
CA GLY A 134 27.70 15.30 7.97
C GLY A 134 28.13 13.86 7.69
N MET A 135 29.44 13.64 7.54
CA MET A 135 30.03 12.30 7.44
C MET A 135 29.72 11.49 8.70
N LEU A 136 29.65 10.17 8.59
CA LEU A 136 30.39 9.21 9.44
C LEU A 136 30.36 7.80 8.79
N ALA A 137 31.45 7.06 9.01
CA ALA A 137 31.92 5.89 8.27
C ALA A 137 31.56 4.53 8.90
N ASP A 138 31.92 3.47 8.16
CA ASP A 138 31.77 2.00 8.30
C ASP A 138 32.05 1.36 9.68
N GLU A 139 31.45 0.17 9.93
CA GLU A 139 32.15 -1.14 10.05
C GLU A 139 31.24 -2.29 10.60
N ALA A 140 31.72 -3.54 10.45
CA ALA A 140 30.98 -4.79 10.38
C ALA A 140 31.14 -5.74 11.61
N ALA A 141 30.36 -6.86 11.55
CA ALA A 141 30.59 -8.21 12.13
C ALA A 141 29.83 -8.65 13.42
N GLY A 142 29.26 -9.88 13.38
CA GLY A 142 29.25 -10.82 14.51
C GLY A 142 27.92 -11.46 14.98
N GLY A 143 27.75 -12.79 14.75
CA GLY A 143 27.13 -13.77 15.67
C GLY A 143 25.59 -13.95 15.74
N ALA A 144 25.10 -15.20 15.60
CA ALA A 144 23.67 -15.59 15.68
C ALA A 144 23.39 -16.63 16.79
N PRO A 145 22.17 -16.63 17.37
CA PRO A 145 21.50 -17.91 17.69
C PRO A 145 20.04 -18.02 17.18
N ALA A 146 19.57 -19.26 17.13
CA ALA A 146 18.41 -19.76 16.39
C ALA A 146 17.02 -19.52 17.04
N VAL A 147 15.94 -19.58 16.22
CA VAL A 147 14.53 -19.54 16.69
C VAL A 147 13.73 -20.74 16.16
N ALA A 148 12.84 -21.22 17.03
CA ALA A 148 12.07 -22.46 17.01
C ALA A 148 10.96 -22.56 15.94
N LYS A 149 10.59 -23.81 15.64
CA LYS A 149 9.53 -24.22 14.69
C LYS A 149 8.13 -24.10 15.33
N SER A 150 7.17 -23.56 14.56
CA SER A 150 5.74 -23.57 14.88
C SER A 150 5.03 -24.77 14.24
N SER A 151 4.14 -25.41 14.99
CA SER A 151 3.38 -26.62 14.64
C SER A 151 2.29 -26.41 13.58
N THR A 152 2.16 -27.35 12.65
CA THR A 152 1.14 -27.38 11.59
C THR A 152 -0.17 -28.00 12.10
N ARG A 153 -1.26 -27.22 12.12
CA ARG A 153 -2.62 -27.73 12.38
C ARG A 153 -3.22 -28.21 11.05
N ARG A 154 -3.86 -29.39 11.03
CA ARG A 154 -4.58 -29.91 9.83
C ARG A 154 -5.64 -28.88 9.42
N ARG A 155 -5.49 -28.32 8.22
CA ARG A 155 -6.39 -27.29 7.67
C ARG A 155 -7.52 -27.97 6.88
N GLY A 156 -8.77 -27.62 7.18
CA GLY A 156 -9.93 -27.98 6.35
C GLY A 156 -9.91 -27.26 5.00
N GLY A 157 -10.91 -27.49 4.15
CA GLY A 157 -11.03 -26.87 2.82
C GLY A 157 -10.99 -25.32 2.85
N SER A 158 -10.68 -24.72 1.69
CA SER A 158 -10.70 -23.25 1.54
C SER A 158 -12.05 -22.68 1.95
N ASP A 159 -12.01 -21.58 2.71
CA ASP A 159 -13.21 -20.88 3.12
C ASP A 159 -13.30 -19.46 2.58
N VAL A 160 -12.44 -19.08 1.61
CA VAL A 160 -12.35 -17.72 1.09
C VAL A 160 -13.72 -17.13 0.73
N ASP A 161 -13.99 -15.94 1.25
CA ASP A 161 -15.19 -15.15 1.01
C ASP A 161 -14.82 -13.71 0.60
N ARG A 162 -15.78 -12.96 0.08
CA ARG A 162 -15.61 -11.53 -0.19
C ARG A 162 -15.56 -10.76 1.14
N ALA A 163 -14.62 -9.82 1.28
CA ALA A 163 -14.58 -8.92 2.44
C ALA A 163 -15.51 -7.71 2.21
N VAL A 164 -16.43 -7.40 3.11
CA VAL A 164 -17.22 -6.16 3.06
C VAL A 164 -16.47 -5.10 3.83
N ILE A 165 -15.98 -4.07 3.12
CA ILE A 165 -15.18 -2.98 3.70
C ILE A 165 -16.10 -1.90 4.28
N GLY A 166 -15.75 -1.44 5.48
CA GLY A 166 -16.34 -0.30 6.16
C GLY A 166 -15.31 0.43 7.03
N HIS A 167 -15.77 1.23 8.00
CA HIS A 167 -14.90 1.91 8.95
C HIS A 167 -15.26 1.60 10.42
N GLY A 168 -14.26 1.60 11.29
CA GLY A 168 -14.45 1.40 12.72
C GLY A 168 -14.80 2.69 13.48
N PRO A 169 -14.77 2.64 14.83
CA PRO A 169 -14.92 3.82 15.66
C PRO A 169 -13.82 4.85 15.42
N THR A 170 -14.14 6.13 15.60
CA THR A 170 -13.17 7.23 15.42
C THR A 170 -12.10 7.25 16.51
N GLU A 171 -10.86 7.54 16.14
CA GLU A 171 -9.67 7.51 17.01
C GLU A 171 -8.95 8.87 17.12
N GLY A 172 -9.73 9.96 17.01
CA GLY A 172 -9.24 11.34 17.09
C GLY A 172 -9.36 12.12 15.78
N PRO A 173 -8.75 13.31 15.70
CA PRO A 173 -8.82 14.17 14.52
C PRO A 173 -8.17 13.52 13.30
N TYR A 174 -8.75 13.74 12.13
CA TYR A 174 -8.17 13.38 10.84
C TYR A 174 -7.28 14.51 10.36
N THR A 175 -6.07 14.19 9.89
CA THR A 175 -5.17 15.20 9.32
C THR A 175 -5.03 15.00 7.83
N GLU A 176 -5.62 15.91 7.04
CA GLU A 176 -5.58 15.84 5.58
C GLU A 176 -4.25 16.37 5.02
N LEU A 177 -4.15 17.71 4.92
CA LEU A 177 -3.02 18.43 4.34
C LEU A 177 -2.06 18.97 5.39
N ASP A 178 -2.39 18.87 6.69
CA ASP A 178 -1.57 19.39 7.78
C ASP A 178 -1.27 20.90 7.69
N GLY A 179 -2.20 21.67 7.10
CA GLY A 179 -1.99 23.09 6.82
C GLY A 179 -0.93 23.38 5.75
N LEU A 180 -0.44 22.37 5.02
CA LEU A 180 0.57 22.55 3.98
C LEU A 180 -0.05 22.95 2.64
N THR A 181 0.60 23.90 1.97
CA THR A 181 0.35 24.17 0.55
C THR A 181 1.02 23.11 -0.30
N ILE A 182 0.23 22.39 -1.10
CA ILE A 182 0.72 21.33 -1.99
C ILE A 182 0.57 21.71 -3.46
N GLU A 183 1.50 21.26 -4.29
CA GLU A 183 1.46 21.45 -5.74
C GLU A 183 1.63 20.13 -6.49
N ARG A 184 0.81 19.90 -7.51
CA ARG A 184 0.86 18.69 -8.37
C ARG A 184 2.16 18.65 -9.19
N ASP A 185 2.90 17.53 -9.13
CA ASP A 185 4.09 17.31 -9.98
C ASP A 185 3.73 16.62 -11.29
N SER A 186 3.35 17.40 -12.29
CA SER A 186 2.89 16.91 -13.60
C SER A 186 3.93 16.10 -14.40
N ARG A 187 5.19 15.97 -13.94
CA ARG A 187 6.19 15.09 -14.57
C ARG A 187 5.85 13.61 -14.40
N PHE A 188 5.15 13.28 -13.31
CA PHE A 188 4.74 11.92 -12.97
C PHE A 188 3.22 11.74 -13.14
N PRO A 189 2.75 10.56 -13.57
CA PRO A 189 1.32 10.30 -13.71
C PRO A 189 0.65 10.14 -12.33
N VAL A 190 -0.65 10.42 -12.26
CA VAL A 190 -1.49 9.94 -11.17
C VAL A 190 -1.60 8.41 -11.28
N ARG A 191 -1.39 7.72 -10.16
CA ARG A 191 -1.51 6.25 -10.10
C ARG A 191 -2.81 5.87 -9.40
N VAL A 192 -3.48 4.85 -9.90
CA VAL A 192 -4.67 4.26 -9.28
C VAL A 192 -4.41 2.78 -9.05
N THR A 193 -4.47 2.36 -7.79
CA THR A 193 -4.43 0.94 -7.43
C THR A 193 -5.84 0.50 -7.08
N VAL A 194 -6.36 -0.46 -7.85
CA VAL A 194 -7.61 -1.16 -7.54
C VAL A 194 -7.27 -2.32 -6.63
N GLN A 195 -7.59 -2.19 -5.34
CA GLN A 195 -7.29 -3.19 -4.34
C GLN A 195 -8.56 -3.98 -3.99
N PHE A 196 -8.53 -5.29 -4.22
CA PHE A 196 -9.57 -6.20 -3.75
C PHE A 196 -9.20 -6.80 -2.40
N TYR A 197 -10.17 -6.91 -1.50
CA TYR A 197 -10.00 -7.60 -0.22
C TYR A 197 -10.81 -8.90 -0.20
N GLN A 198 -10.22 -9.97 0.29
CA GLN A 198 -10.88 -11.26 0.53
C GLN A 198 -10.83 -11.57 2.02
N ALA A 199 -11.74 -12.39 2.50
CA ALA A 199 -11.86 -12.83 3.87
C ALA A 199 -11.57 -14.33 3.98
N THR A 200 -10.67 -14.73 4.88
CA THR A 200 -10.47 -16.15 5.23
C THR A 200 -10.35 -16.30 6.74
N SER A 201 -10.93 -17.37 7.29
CA SER A 201 -10.81 -17.68 8.72
C SER A 201 -9.71 -18.70 9.03
N ASN A 202 -9.26 -19.44 8.01
CA ASN A 202 -8.29 -20.53 8.16
C ASN A 202 -6.98 -20.32 7.36
N GLY A 203 -6.91 -19.27 6.53
CA GLY A 203 -5.74 -18.97 5.71
C GLY A 203 -5.50 -19.98 4.59
N VAL A 204 -6.50 -20.79 4.24
CA VAL A 204 -6.44 -21.74 3.12
C VAL A 204 -7.00 -21.06 1.90
N VAL A 205 -6.20 -20.99 0.83
CA VAL A 205 -6.60 -20.45 -0.46
C VAL A 205 -6.48 -21.57 -1.50
N SER A 206 -7.58 -21.90 -2.15
CA SER A 206 -7.63 -22.92 -3.19
C SER A 206 -7.22 -22.35 -4.55
N ARG A 207 -6.86 -23.23 -5.49
CA ARG A 207 -6.61 -22.84 -6.89
C ARG A 207 -7.81 -22.14 -7.51
N ALA A 208 -9.02 -22.56 -7.19
CA ALA A 208 -10.24 -21.94 -7.68
C ALA A 208 -10.37 -20.48 -7.19
N ASP A 209 -9.97 -20.20 -5.95
CA ASP A 209 -9.99 -18.84 -5.39
C ASP A 209 -9.01 -17.93 -6.12
N VAL A 210 -7.79 -18.42 -6.36
CA VAL A 210 -6.75 -17.70 -7.13
C VAL A 210 -7.24 -17.44 -8.56
N THR A 211 -7.80 -18.44 -9.24
CA THR A 211 -8.34 -18.27 -10.60
C THR A 211 -9.45 -17.22 -10.65
N ARG A 212 -10.36 -17.19 -9.66
CA ARG A 212 -11.43 -16.16 -9.61
C ARG A 212 -10.84 -14.76 -9.39
N LEU A 213 -9.84 -14.62 -8.54
CA LEU A 213 -9.15 -13.34 -8.32
C LEU A 213 -8.40 -12.87 -9.56
N ALA A 214 -7.68 -13.76 -10.24
CA ALA A 214 -6.99 -13.46 -11.49
C ALA A 214 -7.96 -12.90 -12.53
N LYS A 215 -9.12 -13.55 -12.73
CA LYS A 215 -10.18 -13.05 -13.63
C LYS A 215 -10.68 -11.66 -13.25
N LYS A 216 -10.80 -11.33 -11.95
CA LYS A 216 -11.20 -9.99 -11.49
C LYS A 216 -10.12 -8.95 -11.80
N ILE A 217 -8.86 -9.27 -11.55
CA ILE A 217 -7.70 -8.43 -11.88
C ILE A 217 -7.63 -8.18 -13.39
N ASP A 218 -7.79 -9.23 -14.20
CA ASP A 218 -7.81 -9.13 -15.66
C ASP A 218 -8.93 -8.22 -16.17
N LYS A 219 -10.11 -8.25 -15.54
CA LYS A 219 -11.22 -7.35 -15.87
C LYS A 219 -10.82 -5.88 -15.66
N VAL A 220 -10.12 -5.56 -14.57
CA VAL A 220 -9.61 -4.20 -14.33
C VAL A 220 -8.66 -3.78 -15.46
N TYR A 221 -7.75 -4.66 -15.85
CA TYR A 221 -6.79 -4.35 -16.91
C TYR A 221 -7.42 -4.23 -18.29
N LYS A 222 -8.50 -4.97 -18.57
CA LYS A 222 -9.28 -4.79 -19.81
C LYS A 222 -10.04 -3.46 -19.86
N GLN A 223 -10.43 -2.93 -18.71
CA GLN A 223 -11.16 -1.65 -18.60
C GLN A 223 -10.23 -0.44 -18.49
N ALA A 224 -8.96 -0.64 -18.14
CA ALA A 224 -8.00 0.43 -17.95
C ALA A 224 -7.30 0.80 -19.26
N ASP A 225 -7.31 2.10 -19.60
CA ASP A 225 -6.61 2.61 -20.78
C ASP A 225 -5.08 2.45 -20.71
N TYR A 226 -4.50 2.49 -19.50
CA TYR A 226 -3.06 2.35 -19.27
C TYR A 226 -2.76 1.50 -18.04
N VAL A 227 -2.16 0.34 -18.30
CA VAL A 227 -1.81 -0.67 -17.29
C VAL A 227 -0.29 -0.80 -17.20
N GLY A 228 0.21 -0.99 -15.97
CA GLY A 228 1.56 -1.52 -15.72
C GLY A 228 2.48 -0.62 -14.89
N SER A 229 3.78 -0.91 -14.99
CA SER A 229 4.86 -0.20 -14.29
C SER A 229 5.13 1.19 -14.91
N LEU A 230 5.69 2.10 -14.10
CA LEU A 230 6.22 3.39 -14.57
C LEU A 230 7.35 3.20 -15.61
N VAL A 231 8.00 2.02 -15.58
CA VAL A 231 9.03 1.60 -16.54
C VAL A 231 8.37 0.76 -17.62
N VAL A 232 8.32 1.30 -18.84
CA VAL A 232 7.89 0.58 -20.05
C VAL A 232 9.11 0.22 -20.91
N PRO A 233 9.06 -0.89 -21.68
CA PRO A 233 10.07 -1.19 -22.70
C PRO A 233 10.26 0.01 -23.65
N SER A 234 11.49 0.19 -24.14
CA SER A 234 11.82 1.27 -25.08
C SER A 234 10.91 1.25 -26.30
N GLY A 235 10.41 2.42 -26.71
CA GLY A 235 9.68 2.61 -27.98
C GLY A 235 8.17 2.90 -27.89
N MET A 236 7.51 2.74 -26.73
CA MET A 236 6.04 2.94 -26.63
C MET A 236 5.66 4.29 -25.99
N ARG A 237 5.22 5.30 -26.76
CA ARG A 237 4.74 6.59 -26.20
C ARG A 237 3.34 6.44 -25.57
N ARG A 238 3.22 6.72 -24.27
CA ARG A 238 1.94 6.75 -23.53
C ARG A 238 1.75 8.11 -22.82
N PRO A 239 0.54 8.66 -22.72
CA PRO A 239 0.26 9.87 -21.94
C PRO A 239 0.64 9.77 -20.46
N THR A 240 0.72 8.55 -19.90
CA THR A 240 1.16 8.27 -18.52
C THR A 240 2.67 8.06 -18.38
N MET A 241 3.41 8.05 -19.49
CA MET A 241 4.85 7.86 -19.49
C MET A 241 5.54 9.00 -18.72
N TRP A 242 6.58 8.65 -17.96
CA TRP A 242 7.47 9.65 -17.39
C TRP A 242 8.05 10.54 -18.50
N SER A 243 7.86 11.86 -18.40
CA SER A 243 8.26 12.80 -19.46
C SER A 243 9.75 13.14 -19.44
N GLY A 244 10.55 12.44 -18.62
CA GLY A 244 11.98 12.66 -18.46
C GLY A 244 12.34 13.74 -17.43
N ALA A 245 13.37 13.44 -16.65
CA ALA A 245 14.26 14.34 -15.96
C ALA A 245 15.58 13.59 -15.74
N SER A 246 16.57 13.86 -16.59
CA SER A 246 17.98 13.45 -16.52
C SER A 246 18.27 11.94 -16.54
N THR A 247 19.44 11.58 -17.08
CA THR A 247 20.06 10.26 -16.91
C THR A 247 20.00 9.87 -15.43
N ALA A 248 19.67 8.61 -15.12
CA ALA A 248 19.73 8.13 -13.74
C ALA A 248 21.13 8.48 -13.19
N PRO A 249 21.23 9.20 -12.05
CA PRO A 249 22.53 9.56 -11.50
C PRO A 249 23.36 8.29 -11.25
N ALA A 250 24.63 8.31 -11.64
CA ALA A 250 25.56 7.27 -11.23
C ALA A 250 25.83 7.40 -9.72
N GLY A 251 25.99 6.27 -9.02
CA GLY A 251 26.35 6.25 -7.59
C GLY A 251 25.21 6.53 -6.62
N LEU A 252 23.95 6.25 -6.99
CA LEU A 252 22.82 6.34 -6.06
C LEU A 252 23.03 5.45 -4.84
N SER A 253 22.77 6.00 -3.67
CA SER A 253 22.77 5.32 -2.39
C SER A 253 21.51 5.67 -1.58
N TRP A 254 21.30 5.01 -0.44
CA TRP A 254 20.09 5.20 0.36
C TRP A 254 19.93 6.65 0.89
N ILE A 255 21.03 7.42 1.00
CA ILE A 255 21.02 8.84 1.36
C ILE A 255 20.42 9.75 0.27
N ASP A 256 20.35 9.28 -0.98
CA ASP A 256 19.72 10.04 -2.08
C ASP A 256 18.18 10.01 -2.02
N PHE A 257 17.62 9.28 -1.05
CA PHE A 257 16.19 9.18 -0.78
C PHE A 257 15.88 9.82 0.58
N PRO A 258 15.47 11.10 0.62
CA PRO A 258 15.30 11.85 1.87
C PRO A 258 14.39 11.16 2.88
N GLY A 259 13.34 10.48 2.42
CA GLY A 259 12.45 9.72 3.31
C GLY A 259 13.11 8.49 3.93
N LEU A 260 14.01 7.82 3.21
CA LEU A 260 14.83 6.74 3.79
C LEU A 260 15.86 7.31 4.76
N ALA A 261 16.56 8.38 4.37
CA ALA A 261 17.58 9.00 5.19
C ALA A 261 17.01 9.53 6.51
N GLU A 262 15.88 10.24 6.48
CA GLU A 262 15.18 10.71 7.68
C GLU A 262 14.71 9.53 8.55
N ARG A 263 14.14 8.48 7.94
CA ARG A 263 13.67 7.32 8.69
C ARG A 263 14.84 6.57 9.35
N TRP A 264 15.94 6.39 8.63
CA TRP A 264 17.16 5.79 9.15
C TRP A 264 17.73 6.61 10.30
N GLY A 265 17.87 7.93 10.14
CA GLY A 265 18.40 8.81 11.18
C GLY A 265 17.55 8.80 12.46
N ARG A 266 16.23 8.60 12.35
CA ARG A 266 15.32 8.57 13.51
C ARG A 266 15.24 7.21 14.22
N TYR A 267 15.43 6.09 13.53
CA TYR A 267 15.11 4.76 14.07
C TYR A 267 16.22 3.70 13.92
N GLY A 268 17.30 4.00 13.18
CA GLY A 268 18.37 3.05 12.88
C GLY A 268 17.91 1.80 12.11
N TRP A 269 18.84 0.86 11.85
CA TRP A 269 18.57 -0.42 11.17
C TRP A 269 17.92 -1.49 12.05
N HIS A 270 17.64 -1.21 13.33
CA HIS A 270 17.30 -2.24 14.32
C HIS A 270 15.93 -2.92 14.14
N LEU A 271 15.24 -2.74 13.01
CA LEU A 271 13.93 -3.32 12.75
C LEU A 271 13.83 -3.90 11.33
N GLY A 272 14.22 -5.17 11.18
CA GLY A 272 13.60 -6.06 10.19
C GLY A 272 14.47 -6.74 9.13
N TRP A 273 15.80 -6.65 9.18
CA TRP A 273 16.67 -7.22 8.14
C TRP A 273 17.17 -8.66 8.37
N THR A 274 16.54 -9.43 9.25
CA THR A 274 16.88 -10.86 9.44
C THR A 274 16.27 -11.80 8.40
N SER A 275 15.29 -11.39 7.58
CA SER A 275 14.57 -12.36 6.71
C SER A 275 14.86 -12.27 5.20
N LEU A 276 15.50 -11.20 4.70
CA LEU A 276 15.60 -10.97 3.25
C LEU A 276 16.90 -11.50 2.62
N ARG A 277 17.97 -11.71 3.39
CA ARG A 277 19.22 -12.32 2.86
C ARG A 277 19.13 -13.84 2.73
N SER A 278 18.40 -14.50 3.63
CA SER A 278 18.22 -15.96 3.59
C SER A 278 17.55 -16.45 2.31
N ALA A 279 16.64 -15.67 1.72
CA ALA A 279 15.95 -16.02 0.48
C ALA A 279 16.83 -15.87 -0.77
N TYR A 280 17.89 -15.06 -0.73
CA TYR A 280 18.83 -14.90 -1.86
C TYR A 280 19.91 -15.98 -1.86
N ASP A 281 20.36 -16.42 -0.67
CA ASP A 281 21.38 -17.46 -0.53
C ASP A 281 20.85 -18.90 -0.61
N SER A 282 19.52 -19.11 -0.59
CA SER A 282 18.89 -20.43 -0.67
C SER A 282 18.27 -20.76 -2.04
N ALA A 283 18.44 -19.90 -3.04
CA ALA A 283 18.10 -20.24 -4.42
C ALA A 283 19.14 -21.24 -4.99
N PRO A 284 18.72 -22.42 -5.50
CA PRO A 284 19.64 -23.34 -6.15
C PRO A 284 20.35 -22.64 -7.31
N ARG A 285 21.69 -22.68 -7.30
CA ARG A 285 22.53 -22.26 -8.43
C ARG A 285 22.26 -23.19 -9.62
N LEU A 286 21.30 -22.82 -10.46
CA LEU A 286 21.13 -23.41 -11.78
C LEU A 286 21.19 -22.29 -12.82
N TYR A 287 22.04 -22.52 -13.81
CA TYR A 287 22.41 -21.68 -14.95
C TYR A 287 23.60 -20.71 -14.76
N ARG A 288 24.80 -21.30 -14.83
CA ARG A 288 25.98 -20.68 -15.44
C ARG A 288 26.21 -21.36 -16.81
N LYS A 289 26.10 -20.56 -17.89
CA LYS A 289 26.62 -20.75 -19.27
C LYS A 289 26.20 -21.99 -20.07
N ASN A 290 25.57 -21.75 -21.23
CA ASN A 290 26.32 -21.60 -22.49
C ASN A 290 26.06 -20.20 -23.04
#